data_AF-A0A2V8QW56-F1
#
_entry.id   AF-A0A2V8QW56-F1
#
_cell.length_a   1.000
_cell.length_b   1.000
_cell.length_c   1.000
_cell.angle_alpha   90.00
_cell.angle_beta   90.00
_cell.angle_gamma   90.00
#
_symmetry.space_group_name_H-M   'P 1'
#
loop_
_entity.id
_entity.type
_entity.pdbx_description
1 polymer ?
#
loop_
_entity_poly.entity_id
_entity_poly.type
_entity_poly.pdbx_seq_one_letter_code
_entity_poly.pdbx_strand_id
1 'polypeptide(L)'
;MTLSNFSDSLPEGWLAFELGILRRLQFRSVADPLAGEADTCAYLKRWGVRVAANDPAQWAWQRALSRVENNTERLEEADVRAVLEDAYVPRHRLYNAALRRWFGETDAWWFDNVRANIENLDTPAKRSLALDLGMTVGDYALSFDDETRELRQPLSRVFQRLWDAAPAPVGNRHRNTATNKDARDFVAREQVELLFLRLPRPSRRPP
;
A
#
# COMPACT_ATOMS: atom_id res chain seq x y z
N MET A 1 14.84 -28.95 -3.16
CA MET A 1 14.44 -27.77 -2.35
C MET A 1 12.99 -27.94 -1.97
N THR A 2 12.75 -28.39 -0.75
CA THR A 2 11.41 -28.48 -0.16
C THR A 2 10.89 -27.05 0.07
N LEU A 3 9.81 -26.70 -0.63
CA LEU A 3 9.01 -25.50 -0.32
C LEU A 3 8.67 -25.59 1.17
N SER A 4 9.12 -24.63 1.98
CA SER A 4 8.78 -24.56 3.38
C SER A 4 7.26 -24.50 3.51
N ASN A 5 6.70 -25.45 4.25
CA ASN A 5 5.28 -25.47 4.61
C ASN A 5 4.98 -24.26 5.50
N PHE A 6 4.66 -23.13 4.87
CA PHE A 6 3.96 -22.03 5.53
C PHE A 6 2.48 -22.46 5.63
N SER A 7 2.17 -23.20 6.70
CA SER A 7 0.80 -23.53 7.10
C SER A 7 0.18 -22.47 8.01
N ASP A 8 0.76 -21.29 8.12
CA ASP A 8 0.14 -20.20 8.87
C ASP A 8 -0.91 -19.55 7.98
N SER A 9 -2.16 -19.79 8.36
CA SER A 9 -3.43 -19.31 7.78
C SER A 9 -3.32 -18.34 6.61
N LEU A 10 -3.87 -18.74 5.46
CA LEU A 10 -4.21 -17.78 4.41
C LEU A 10 -5.05 -16.63 5.03
N PRO A 11 -4.86 -15.38 4.57
CA PRO A 11 -5.72 -14.28 4.99
C PRO A 11 -7.18 -14.60 4.66
N GLU A 12 -8.15 -13.90 5.25
CA GLU A 12 -9.57 -14.13 4.95
C GLU A 12 -10.02 -13.42 3.65
N GLY A 13 -11.24 -13.73 3.19
CA GLY A 13 -11.89 -13.04 2.08
C GLY A 13 -11.31 -13.35 0.69
N TRP A 14 -11.40 -12.38 -0.22
CA TRP A 14 -11.00 -12.55 -1.63
C TRP A 14 -9.51 -12.82 -1.80
N LEU A 15 -8.66 -12.24 -0.95
CA LEU A 15 -7.23 -12.49 -0.96
C LEU A 15 -6.92 -13.96 -0.67
N ALA A 16 -7.64 -14.58 0.29
CA ALA A 16 -7.55 -16.02 0.57
C ALA A 16 -7.76 -16.87 -0.68
N PHE A 17 -8.83 -16.54 -1.41
CA PHE A 17 -9.27 -17.26 -2.57
C PHE A 17 -8.24 -17.18 -3.70
N GLU A 18 -7.78 -15.97 -4.01
CA GLU A 18 -6.75 -15.73 -5.01
C GLU A 18 -5.45 -16.49 -4.69
N LEU A 19 -4.96 -16.35 -3.45
CA LEU A 19 -3.78 -17.07 -2.99
C LEU A 19 -3.98 -18.58 -3.03
N GLY A 20 -5.17 -19.08 -2.69
CA GLY A 20 -5.52 -20.48 -2.78
C GLY A 20 -5.44 -21.04 -4.21
N ILE A 21 -5.81 -20.25 -5.22
CA ILE A 21 -5.64 -20.60 -6.64
C ILE A 21 -4.16 -20.57 -7.01
N LEU A 22 -3.48 -19.47 -6.70
CA LEU A 22 -2.08 -19.24 -7.07
C LEU A 22 -1.15 -20.31 -6.46
N ARG A 23 -1.40 -20.77 -5.24
CA ARG A 23 -0.62 -21.82 -4.58
C ARG A 23 -0.64 -23.17 -5.32
N ARG A 24 -1.62 -23.40 -6.20
CA ARG A 24 -1.72 -24.63 -7.00
C ARG A 24 -0.93 -24.56 -8.32
N LEU A 25 -0.49 -23.37 -8.72
CA LEU A 25 0.31 -23.16 -9.92
C LEU A 25 1.80 -23.23 -9.58
N GLN A 26 2.62 -23.73 -10.51
CA GLN A 26 4.07 -23.76 -10.37
C GLN A 26 4.69 -22.58 -11.13
N PHE A 27 5.16 -21.57 -10.40
CA PHE A 27 5.87 -20.43 -10.95
C PHE A 27 6.85 -19.85 -9.93
N ARG A 28 7.91 -19.21 -10.42
CA ARG A 28 8.98 -18.56 -9.64
C ARG A 28 9.01 -17.06 -9.82
N SER A 29 8.29 -16.54 -10.82
CA SER A 29 8.16 -15.11 -11.03
C SER A 29 6.78 -14.73 -11.53
N VAL A 30 6.31 -13.56 -11.09
CA VAL A 30 5.00 -13.02 -11.41
C VAL A 30 5.12 -11.55 -11.78
N ALA A 31 4.35 -11.13 -12.78
CA ALA A 31 4.09 -9.72 -13.07
C ALA A 31 2.63 -9.38 -12.74
N ASP A 32 2.41 -8.27 -12.06
CA ASP A 32 1.10 -7.70 -11.79
C ASP A 32 1.08 -6.26 -12.33
N PRO A 33 0.45 -6.02 -13.49
CA PRO A 33 0.47 -4.72 -14.15
C PRO A 33 -0.49 -3.69 -13.52
N LEU A 34 -1.39 -4.14 -12.63
CA LEU A 34 -2.44 -3.36 -11.97
C LEU A 34 -2.54 -3.79 -10.49
N ALA A 35 -1.44 -3.55 -9.76
CA ALA A 35 -1.24 -4.11 -8.43
C ALA A 35 -2.25 -3.63 -7.38
N GLY A 36 -2.82 -2.42 -7.53
CA GLY A 36 -3.74 -1.83 -6.56
C GLY A 36 -3.17 -1.82 -5.14
N GLU A 37 -3.81 -2.57 -4.23
CA GLU A 37 -3.37 -2.73 -2.83
C GLU A 37 -2.01 -3.43 -2.66
N ALA A 38 -1.55 -4.14 -3.69
CA ALA A 38 -0.32 -4.93 -3.69
C ALA A 38 -0.25 -6.06 -2.65
N ASP A 39 -1.36 -6.42 -1.97
CA ASP A 39 -1.38 -7.49 -0.97
C ASP A 39 -1.02 -8.86 -1.54
N THR A 40 -1.61 -9.23 -2.68
CA THR A 40 -1.27 -10.49 -3.36
C THR A 40 0.20 -10.52 -3.74
N CYS A 41 0.72 -9.41 -4.28
CA CYS A 41 2.14 -9.27 -4.58
C CYS A 41 3.02 -9.44 -3.33
N ALA A 42 2.65 -8.83 -2.20
CA ALA A 42 3.38 -8.96 -0.94
C ALA A 42 3.38 -10.40 -0.39
N TYR A 43 2.25 -11.12 -0.52
CA TYR A 43 2.17 -12.53 -0.14
C TYR A 43 2.99 -13.44 -1.07
N LEU A 44 2.94 -13.22 -2.38
CA LEU A 44 3.76 -13.99 -3.33
C LEU A 44 5.25 -13.76 -3.07
N LYS A 45 5.65 -12.53 -2.76
CA LYS A 45 7.01 -12.20 -2.32
C LYS A 45 7.40 -13.02 -1.08
N ARG A 46 6.53 -13.12 -0.07
CA ARG A 46 6.73 -13.96 1.13
C ARG A 46 6.88 -15.45 0.81
N TRP A 47 6.25 -15.93 -0.26
CA TRP A 47 6.41 -17.31 -0.76
C TRP A 47 7.71 -17.55 -1.54
N GLY A 48 8.58 -16.53 -1.67
CA GLY A 48 9.82 -16.65 -2.42
C GLY A 48 9.67 -16.43 -3.92
N VAL A 49 8.51 -15.92 -4.39
CA VAL A 49 8.31 -15.57 -5.81
C VAL A 49 8.98 -14.23 -6.09
N ARG A 50 9.69 -14.10 -7.23
CA ARG A 50 10.13 -12.79 -7.74
C ARG A 50 8.93 -12.02 -8.30
N VAL A 51 8.63 -10.88 -7.71
CA VAL A 51 7.47 -10.06 -8.07
C VAL A 51 7.89 -8.80 -8.83
N ALA A 52 7.29 -8.60 -10.00
CA ALA A 52 7.27 -7.31 -10.69
C ALA A 52 5.87 -6.72 -10.55
N ALA A 53 5.72 -5.69 -9.72
CA ALA A 53 4.47 -4.97 -9.54
C ALA A 53 4.48 -3.67 -10.34
N ASN A 54 3.33 -3.30 -10.88
CA ASN A 54 3.12 -2.03 -11.53
C ASN A 54 1.71 -1.53 -11.25
N ASP A 55 1.56 -0.22 -11.22
CA ASP A 55 0.24 0.40 -11.30
C ASP A 55 0.37 1.81 -11.89
N PRO A 56 -0.45 2.21 -12.88
CA PRO A 56 -0.49 3.60 -13.36
C PRO A 56 -0.96 4.60 -12.30
N ALA A 57 -1.74 4.16 -11.30
CA ALA A 57 -2.17 5.01 -10.21
C ALA A 57 -1.03 5.19 -9.19
N GLN A 58 -0.67 6.44 -8.92
CA GLN A 58 0.45 6.76 -8.03
C GLN A 58 0.27 6.20 -6.62
N TRP A 59 -0.96 6.20 -6.09
CA TRP A 59 -1.25 5.66 -4.75
C TRP A 59 -0.92 4.16 -4.66
N ALA A 60 -1.31 3.39 -5.68
CA ALA A 60 -1.08 1.95 -5.76
C ALA A 60 0.41 1.63 -5.96
N TRP A 61 1.10 2.44 -6.77
CA TRP A 61 2.55 2.35 -6.90
C TRP A 61 3.28 2.59 -5.58
N GLN A 62 2.87 3.58 -4.78
CA GLN A 62 3.46 3.82 -3.45
C GLN A 62 3.23 2.63 -2.50
N ARG A 63 2.03 2.00 -2.53
CA ARG A 63 1.77 0.75 -1.78
C ARG A 63 2.69 -0.38 -2.26
N ALA A 64 2.87 -0.54 -3.56
CA ALA A 64 3.78 -1.55 -4.11
C ALA A 64 5.26 -1.29 -3.73
N LEU A 65 5.72 -0.03 -3.70
CA LEU A 65 7.06 0.31 -3.21
C LEU A 65 7.24 -0.11 -1.75
N SER A 66 6.26 0.22 -0.90
CA SER A 66 6.23 -0.12 0.52
C SER A 66 6.21 -1.63 0.78
N ARG A 67 5.34 -2.38 0.09
CA ARG A 67 5.04 -3.78 0.41
C ARG A 67 5.84 -4.79 -0.42
N VAL A 68 6.21 -4.43 -1.65
CA VAL A 68 6.82 -5.34 -2.65
C VAL A 68 8.31 -5.03 -2.85
N GLU A 69 8.68 -3.79 -3.15
CA GLU A 69 10.08 -3.44 -3.44
C GLU A 69 10.95 -3.36 -2.17
N ASN A 70 10.40 -2.79 -1.09
CA ASN A 70 11.10 -2.69 0.19
C ASN A 70 11.39 -4.07 0.81
N ASN A 71 12.67 -4.37 1.08
CA ASN A 71 13.11 -5.63 1.66
C ASN A 71 13.51 -5.54 3.13
N THR A 72 13.85 -4.34 3.62
CA THR A 72 14.59 -4.17 4.89
C THR A 72 14.16 -2.95 5.68
N GLU A 73 13.73 -1.88 5.02
CA GLU A 73 13.48 -0.60 5.66
C GLU A 73 12.25 -0.66 6.55
N ARG A 74 12.32 0.06 7.66
CA ARG A 74 11.23 0.26 8.62
C ARG A 74 11.19 1.73 8.99
N LEU A 75 10.01 2.18 9.42
CA LEU A 75 9.90 3.44 10.13
C LEU A 75 10.34 3.22 11.57
N GLU A 76 11.20 4.10 12.04
CA GLU A 76 11.60 4.22 13.43
C GLU A 76 10.72 5.24 14.16
N GLU A 77 10.79 5.27 15.49
CA GLU A 77 10.00 6.20 16.29
C GLU A 77 10.27 7.66 15.91
N ALA A 78 11.52 8.00 15.59
CA ALA A 78 11.90 9.33 15.12
C ALA A 78 11.22 9.69 13.78
N ASP A 79 11.11 8.73 12.85
CA ASP A 79 10.42 8.92 11.58
C ASP A 79 8.92 9.20 11.83
N VAL A 80 8.28 8.40 12.69
CA VAL A 80 6.86 8.56 13.02
C VAL A 80 6.59 9.89 13.70
N ARG A 81 7.48 10.31 14.60
CA ARG A 81 7.39 11.62 15.26
C ARG A 81 7.49 12.75 14.25
N ALA A 82 8.43 12.68 13.32
CA ALA A 82 8.60 13.67 12.25
C ALA A 82 7.37 13.72 11.32
N VAL A 83 6.80 12.56 10.96
CA VAL A 83 5.59 12.50 10.13
C VAL A 83 4.39 13.15 10.81
N LEU A 84 4.23 12.93 12.12
CA LEU A 84 3.07 13.41 12.89
C LEU A 84 3.25 14.80 13.50
N GLU A 85 4.42 15.42 13.33
CA GLU A 85 4.72 16.76 13.83
C GLU A 85 3.74 17.79 13.25
N ASP A 86 3.08 18.54 14.14
CA ASP A 86 2.11 19.57 13.78
C ASP A 86 1.02 19.12 12.79
N ALA A 87 0.68 17.82 12.80
CA ALA A 87 -0.25 17.26 11.82
C ALA A 87 -1.60 18.00 11.77
N TYR A 88 -2.10 18.49 12.91
CA TYR A 88 -3.36 19.24 12.99
C TYR A 88 -3.21 20.76 12.93
N VAL A 89 -2.00 21.31 12.86
CA VAL A 89 -1.77 22.77 12.86
C VAL A 89 -2.02 23.31 11.45
N PRO A 90 -3.03 24.17 11.24
CA PRO A 90 -3.27 24.76 9.94
C PRO A 90 -2.09 25.59 9.46
N ARG A 91 -1.71 25.41 8.19
CA ARG A 91 -0.75 26.28 7.49
C ARG A 91 -1.48 27.47 6.87
N HIS A 92 -0.81 28.25 6.04
CA HIS A 92 -1.44 29.40 5.34
C HIS A 92 -2.60 28.97 4.44
N ARG A 93 -2.54 27.77 3.86
CA ARG A 93 -3.60 27.13 3.07
C ARG A 93 -3.38 25.62 2.96
N LEU A 94 -4.44 24.88 2.64
CA LEU A 94 -4.32 23.49 2.19
C LEU A 94 -3.63 23.48 0.81
N TYR A 95 -2.53 22.73 0.70
CA TYR A 95 -1.88 22.49 -0.58
C TYR A 95 -2.74 21.58 -1.47
N ASN A 96 -3.42 20.61 -0.87
CA ASN A 96 -4.41 19.76 -1.53
C ASN A 96 -5.83 20.09 -1.06
N ALA A 97 -6.41 21.16 -1.61
CA ALA A 97 -7.81 21.54 -1.34
C ALA A 97 -8.83 20.45 -1.72
N ALA A 98 -8.48 19.50 -2.61
CA ALA A 98 -9.38 18.42 -2.99
C ALA A 98 -9.69 17.48 -1.80
N LEU A 99 -8.83 17.41 -0.78
CA LEU A 99 -9.07 16.61 0.45
C LEU A 99 -10.41 16.94 1.10
N ARG A 100 -10.89 18.19 1.00
CA ARG A 100 -12.18 18.62 1.56
C ARG A 100 -13.40 17.97 0.89
N ARG A 101 -13.22 17.31 -0.27
CA ARG A 101 -14.29 16.53 -0.92
C ARG A 101 -14.61 15.23 -0.18
N TRP A 102 -13.63 14.69 0.55
CA TRP A 102 -13.74 13.41 1.24
C TRP A 102 -13.68 13.56 2.76
N PHE A 103 -13.02 14.62 3.25
CA PHE A 103 -12.70 14.77 4.66
C PHE A 103 -13.20 16.10 5.25
N GLY A 104 -13.53 16.05 6.54
CA GLY A 104 -13.72 17.24 7.37
C GLY A 104 -12.48 18.13 7.42
N GLU A 105 -12.61 19.36 7.90
CA GLU A 105 -11.52 20.34 7.79
C GLU A 105 -10.27 19.92 8.55
N THR A 106 -10.48 19.48 9.78
CA THR A 106 -9.44 18.98 10.68
C THR A 106 -8.68 17.79 10.07
N ASP A 107 -9.40 16.88 9.42
CA ASP A 107 -8.81 15.71 8.77
C ASP A 107 -8.08 16.06 7.49
N ALA A 108 -8.63 16.98 6.69
CA ALA A 108 -7.97 17.48 5.49
C ALA A 108 -6.64 18.15 5.84
N TRP A 109 -6.58 18.93 6.91
CA TRP A 109 -5.31 19.47 7.43
C TRP A 109 -4.35 18.38 7.86
N TRP A 110 -4.85 17.35 8.57
CA TRP A 110 -4.04 16.19 8.95
C TRP A 110 -3.39 15.51 7.75
N PHE A 111 -4.17 15.15 6.73
CA PHE A 111 -3.63 14.48 5.54
C PHE A 111 -2.66 15.36 4.75
N ASP A 112 -2.96 16.66 4.60
CA ASP A 112 -2.11 17.60 3.87
C ASP A 112 -0.75 17.77 4.56
N ASN A 113 -0.76 17.97 5.88
CA ASN A 113 0.44 18.14 6.68
C ASN A 113 1.25 16.85 6.76
N VAL A 114 0.62 15.71 7.04
CA VAL A 114 1.28 14.39 7.10
C VAL A 114 1.96 14.09 5.77
N ARG A 115 1.28 14.30 4.64
CA ARG A 115 1.91 14.13 3.32
C ARG A 115 3.15 15.00 3.20
N ALA A 116 3.04 16.28 3.54
CA ALA A 116 4.15 17.22 3.40
C ALA A 116 5.34 16.83 4.30
N ASN A 117 5.07 16.38 5.53
CA ASN A 117 6.09 15.95 6.48
C ASN A 117 6.82 14.69 6.02
N ILE A 118 6.11 13.78 5.32
CA ILE A 118 6.72 12.56 4.77
C ILE A 118 7.86 12.88 3.80
N GLU A 119 7.81 14.00 3.07
CA GLU A 119 8.90 14.39 2.16
C GLU A 119 10.25 14.57 2.87
N ASN A 120 10.22 14.88 4.17
CA ASN A 120 11.40 15.09 5.00
C ASN A 120 12.07 13.79 5.46
N LEU A 121 11.48 12.61 5.23
CA LEU A 121 12.11 11.34 5.59
C LEU A 121 13.30 11.02 4.67
N ASP A 122 14.36 10.44 5.22
CA ASP A 122 15.64 10.29 4.53
C ASP A 122 15.57 9.46 3.24
N THR A 123 14.89 8.31 3.30
CA THR A 123 14.90 7.31 2.22
C THR A 123 13.56 7.24 1.49
N PRO A 124 13.54 7.02 0.15
CA PRO A 124 12.29 6.80 -0.58
C PRO A 124 11.44 5.64 -0.05
N ALA A 125 12.09 4.60 0.51
CA ALA A 125 11.39 3.48 1.11
C ALA A 125 10.67 3.86 2.42
N LYS A 126 11.28 4.67 3.28
CA LYS A 126 10.60 5.25 4.46
C LYS A 126 9.43 6.14 4.03
N ARG A 127 9.61 6.94 2.98
CA ARG A 127 8.52 7.75 2.40
C ARG A 127 7.35 6.89 1.94
N SER A 128 7.60 5.83 1.17
CA SER A 128 6.53 4.94 0.69
C SER A 128 5.83 4.19 1.81
N LEU A 129 6.56 3.73 2.84
CA LEU A 129 5.99 3.13 4.05
C LEU A 129 5.04 4.10 4.77
N ALA A 130 5.47 5.34 4.99
CA ALA A 130 4.65 6.34 5.67
C ALA A 130 3.43 6.76 4.82
N LEU A 131 3.57 6.84 3.49
CA LEU A 131 2.44 7.08 2.58
C LEU A 131 1.43 5.92 2.63
N ASP A 132 1.89 4.67 2.65
CA ASP A 132 1.02 3.49 2.76
C ASP A 132 0.19 3.53 4.05
N LEU A 133 0.85 3.79 5.19
CA LEU A 133 0.17 4.00 6.47
C LEU A 133 -0.83 5.16 6.41
N GLY A 134 -0.44 6.30 5.84
CA GLY A 134 -1.31 7.47 5.67
C GLY A 134 -2.55 7.15 4.83
N MET A 135 -2.41 6.39 3.75
CA MET A 135 -3.54 5.94 2.94
C MET A 135 -4.47 4.99 3.73
N THR A 136 -3.92 4.07 4.52
CA THR A 136 -4.72 3.19 5.39
C THR A 136 -5.42 3.97 6.51
N VAL A 137 -4.85 5.07 7.01
CA VAL A 137 -5.55 6.01 7.90
C VAL A 137 -6.71 6.70 7.18
N GLY A 138 -6.57 6.99 5.88
CA GLY A 138 -7.65 7.46 5.00
C GLY A 138 -8.79 6.46 4.91
N ASP A 139 -8.48 5.19 4.62
CA ASP A 139 -9.45 4.10 4.56
C ASP A 139 -10.19 3.94 5.90
N TYR A 140 -9.45 4.02 7.03
CA TYR A 140 -10.04 4.05 8.36
C TYR A 140 -11.00 5.24 8.54
N ALA A 141 -10.58 6.45 8.20
CA ALA A 141 -11.40 7.65 8.37
C ALA A 141 -12.71 7.58 7.56
N LEU A 142 -12.66 6.99 6.36
CA LEU A 142 -13.81 6.81 5.47
C LEU A 142 -14.70 5.62 5.83
N SER A 143 -14.29 4.77 6.77
CA SER A 143 -15.11 3.65 7.26
C SER A 143 -16.21 4.06 8.24
N PHE A 144 -16.23 5.34 8.66
CA PHE A 144 -17.23 5.90 9.56
C PHE A 144 -18.20 6.79 8.80
N ASP A 145 -19.46 6.75 9.22
CA ASP A 145 -20.54 7.65 8.83
C ASP A 145 -21.00 8.49 10.03
N ASP A 146 -22.07 9.27 9.85
CA ASP A 146 -22.59 10.15 10.90
C ASP A 146 -23.07 9.37 12.14
N GLU A 147 -23.52 8.12 11.99
CA GLU A 147 -24.00 7.28 13.09
C GLU A 147 -22.85 6.67 13.90
N THR A 148 -21.73 6.38 13.23
CA THR A 148 -20.58 5.69 13.85
C THR A 148 -19.41 6.61 14.19
N ARG A 149 -19.51 7.90 13.88
CA ARG A 149 -18.43 8.89 14.05
C ARG A 149 -17.86 8.96 15.47
N GLU A 150 -18.67 8.73 16.49
CA GLU A 150 -18.23 8.74 17.89
C GLU A 150 -17.27 7.60 18.25
N LEU A 151 -17.26 6.51 17.48
CA LEU A 151 -16.35 5.37 17.66
C LEU A 151 -14.94 5.66 17.10
N ARG A 152 -14.79 6.77 16.39
CA ARG A 152 -13.56 7.12 15.69
C ARG A 152 -12.50 7.64 16.65
N GLN A 153 -11.29 7.10 16.52
CA GLN A 153 -10.09 7.53 17.23
C GLN A 153 -9.38 8.67 16.48
N PRO A 154 -8.57 9.48 17.18
CA PRO A 154 -7.71 10.48 16.54
C PRO A 154 -6.78 9.84 15.50
N LEU A 155 -6.62 10.49 14.33
CA LEU A 155 -5.89 9.92 13.19
C LEU A 155 -4.41 9.64 13.51
N SER A 156 -3.76 10.52 14.27
CA SER A 156 -2.37 10.29 14.70
C SER A 156 -2.22 9.03 15.57
N ARG A 157 -3.21 8.71 16.41
CA ARG A 157 -3.22 7.48 17.21
C ARG A 157 -3.43 6.25 16.32
N VAL A 158 -4.28 6.36 15.30
CA VAL A 158 -4.50 5.30 14.32
C VAL A 158 -3.23 5.04 13.53
N PHE A 159 -2.55 6.09 13.06
CA PHE A 159 -1.27 5.98 12.37
C PHE A 159 -0.23 5.21 13.20
N GLN A 160 -0.06 5.58 14.48
CA GLN A 160 0.84 4.90 15.41
C GLN A 160 0.48 3.42 15.57
N ARG A 161 -0.80 3.09 15.76
CA ARG A 161 -1.26 1.70 15.88
C ARG A 161 -1.02 0.90 14.60
N LEU A 162 -1.23 1.50 13.43
CA LEU A 162 -0.96 0.88 12.14
C LEU A 162 0.55 0.63 11.96
N TRP A 163 1.39 1.57 12.40
CA TRP A 163 2.84 1.39 12.44
C TRP A 163 3.26 0.26 13.39
N ASP A 164 2.73 0.22 14.61
CA ASP A 164 3.02 -0.83 15.60
C ASP A 164 2.62 -2.22 15.08
N ALA A 165 1.50 -2.30 14.36
CA ALA A 165 0.98 -3.54 13.77
C ALA A 165 1.58 -3.85 12.38
N ALA A 166 2.40 -2.96 11.82
CA ALA A 166 2.91 -3.13 10.47
C ALA A 166 3.81 -4.37 10.39
N PRO A 167 3.57 -5.27 9.43
CA PRO A 167 4.37 -6.47 9.31
C PRO A 167 5.81 -6.11 8.94
N ALA A 168 6.74 -6.93 9.42
CA ALA A 168 8.14 -6.84 9.01
C ALA A 168 8.28 -6.84 7.47
N PRO A 169 9.18 -6.02 6.91
CA PRO A 169 9.56 -6.15 5.52
C PRO A 169 10.24 -7.51 5.31
N VAL A 170 10.03 -8.08 4.13
CA VAL A 170 10.49 -9.44 3.81
C VAL A 170 11.46 -9.35 2.65
N GLY A 171 12.71 -9.74 2.89
CA GLY A 171 13.70 -9.94 1.83
C GLY A 171 13.66 -11.39 1.34
N ASN A 172 13.14 -11.63 0.15
CA ASN A 172 13.06 -12.98 -0.44
C ASN A 172 14.26 -13.34 -1.34
N ARG A 173 15.36 -12.58 -1.25
CA ARG A 173 16.58 -12.72 -2.07
C ARG A 173 16.39 -12.56 -3.58
N HIS A 174 15.21 -12.14 -4.01
CA HIS A 174 14.96 -11.73 -5.38
C HIS A 174 14.92 -10.21 -5.51
N ARG A 175 15.23 -9.71 -6.70
CA ARG A 175 14.99 -8.32 -7.06
C ARG A 175 13.52 -8.16 -7.44
N ASN A 176 12.71 -7.75 -6.47
CA ASN A 176 11.32 -7.35 -6.71
C ASN A 176 11.29 -5.89 -7.13
N THR A 177 10.32 -5.51 -7.96
CA THR A 177 10.20 -4.15 -8.50
C THR A 177 8.78 -3.64 -8.35
N ALA A 178 8.65 -2.33 -8.19
CA ALA A 178 7.39 -1.60 -8.20
C ALA A 178 7.52 -0.38 -9.13
N THR A 179 6.79 -0.37 -10.25
CA THR A 179 6.84 0.73 -11.23
C THR A 179 5.51 1.48 -11.38
N ASN A 180 5.58 2.72 -11.84
CA ASN A 180 4.42 3.52 -12.24
C ASN A 180 4.50 3.79 -13.75
N LYS A 181 4.14 2.78 -14.54
CA LYS A 181 4.14 2.82 -16.01
C LYS A 181 2.77 2.46 -16.55
N ASP A 182 2.54 2.78 -17.81
CA ASP A 182 1.42 2.19 -18.56
C ASP A 182 1.51 0.66 -18.50
N ALA A 183 0.37 0.01 -18.28
CA ALA A 183 0.29 -1.42 -18.09
C ALA A 183 0.81 -2.21 -19.31
N ARG A 184 0.58 -1.71 -20.53
CA ARG A 184 1.05 -2.36 -21.77
C ARG A 184 2.55 -2.25 -21.90
N ASP A 185 3.10 -1.06 -21.64
CA ASP A 185 4.54 -0.82 -21.67
C ASP A 185 5.30 -1.65 -20.63
N PHE A 186 4.69 -1.84 -19.45
CA PHE A 186 5.20 -2.71 -18.41
C PHE A 186 5.21 -4.18 -18.87
N VAL A 187 4.06 -4.72 -19.29
CA VAL A 187 3.94 -6.13 -19.71
C VAL A 187 4.86 -6.44 -20.90
N ALA A 188 5.05 -5.50 -21.83
CA ALA A 188 5.94 -5.69 -22.98
C ALA A 188 7.42 -5.88 -22.60
N ARG A 189 7.83 -5.47 -21.38
CA ARG A 189 9.22 -5.51 -20.91
C ARG A 189 9.49 -6.61 -19.89
N GLU A 190 8.46 -7.04 -19.16
CA GLU A 190 8.63 -8.03 -18.11
C GLU A 190 8.77 -9.45 -18.66
N GLN A 191 9.79 -10.18 -18.18
CA GLN A 191 10.00 -11.58 -18.49
C GLN A 191 9.70 -12.41 -17.24
N VAL A 192 8.46 -12.87 -17.10
CA VAL A 192 7.96 -13.61 -15.94
C VAL A 192 7.27 -14.91 -16.35
N GLU A 193 7.15 -15.84 -15.41
CA GLU A 193 6.48 -17.14 -15.62
C GLU A 193 4.94 -17.03 -15.50
N LEU A 194 4.44 -16.05 -14.74
CA LEU A 194 3.01 -15.80 -14.53
C LEU A 194 2.67 -14.31 -14.72
N LEU A 195 1.61 -14.03 -15.47
CA LEU A 195 0.96 -12.72 -15.48
C LEU A 195 -0.31 -12.81 -14.62
N PHE A 196 -0.36 -12.07 -13.52
CA PHE A 196 -1.55 -11.93 -12.69
C PHE A 196 -2.25 -10.62 -13.05
N LEU A 197 -3.55 -10.66 -13.34
CA LEU A 197 -4.26 -9.49 -13.84
C LEU A 197 -5.61 -9.34 -13.13
N ARG A 198 -5.79 -8.21 -12.44
CA ARG A 198 -7.09 -7.76 -11.96
C ARG A 198 -7.60 -6.63 -12.84
N LEU A 199 -8.46 -6.98 -13.80
CA LEU A 199 -9.10 -5.96 -14.62
C LEU A 199 -10.13 -5.21 -13.78
N PRO A 200 -10.18 -3.87 -13.87
CA PRO A 200 -11.27 -3.11 -13.28
C PRO A 200 -12.59 -3.61 -13.87
N ARG A 201 -13.65 -3.57 -13.04
CA ARG A 201 -14.99 -3.90 -13.53
C ARG A 201 -15.29 -3.02 -14.75
N PRO A 202 -15.80 -3.58 -15.86
CA PRO A 202 -16.25 -2.77 -16.97
C PRO A 202 -17.21 -1.72 -16.44
N SER A 203 -16.90 -0.44 -16.65
CA SER A 203 -17.87 0.60 -16.36
C SER A 203 -19.08 0.32 -17.24
N ARG A 204 -20.27 0.16 -16.62
CA ARG A 204 -21.50 0.21 -17.39
C ARG A 204 -21.50 1.59 -18.04
N ARG A 205 -21.30 1.64 -19.36
CA ARG A 205 -21.54 2.86 -20.12
C ARG A 205 -22.97 3.30 -19.76
N PRO A 206 -23.19 4.52 -19.25
CA PRO A 206 -24.55 5.03 -19.21
C PRO A 206 -25.10 4.98 -20.65
N PRO A 207 -26.39 4.64 -20.83
CA PRO A 207 -27.02 4.65 -22.14
C PRO A 207 -26.88 6.03 -22.82
#